data_AF-A0A9Q2HFT9-F1
#
_entry.id   AF-A0A9Q2HFT9-F1
#
_cell.length_a   1.000
_cell.length_b   1.000
_cell.length_c   1.000
_cell.angle_alpha   90.00
_cell.angle_beta   90.00
_cell.angle_gamma   90.00
#
_symmetry.space_group_name_H-M   'P 1'
#
loop_
_entity.id
_entity.type
_entity.pdbx_description
1 polymer ?
#
loop_
_entity_poly.entity_id
_entity_poly.type
_entity_poly.pdbx_seq_one_letter_code
_entity_poly.pdbx_strand_id
1 'polypeptide(L)'
;MKKKILLTTLVVTTLAGCNHETEEENLDDVTMTQEKVEQKNELQYDKFKMEDDTLYLKNGDEESEVTLTHSDDVLIKQKTTTNSTYEARGYKDKTDAKKKLIEENEALKKNQDGVEYNLDLRDKDFTETLTIDYENADLNLVANIPEDEDTEGVYISYDQMKNTLFMRGYYTEGEATANFEAQEEIEGTGTIERKDNEVIAFNMDVVLPYESQELTKDEAVEQFTPLQKYYKEMSKKEGIDLSLSFEENGMHFKQNVDYEEADAEDVFKIEHVDETPTKKDLKKLREYSNQVEMFSRYGLLYKEK
;
A
#
# COMPACT_ATOMS: atom_id res chain seq x y z
N MET A 1 -39.52 -15.23 6.83
CA MET A 1 -38.07 -15.47 7.04
C MET A 1 -37.33 -14.75 5.93
N LYS A 2 -36.63 -13.65 6.24
CA LYS A 2 -35.82 -12.92 5.27
C LYS A 2 -34.48 -13.66 5.14
N LYS A 3 -34.17 -14.21 3.96
CA LYS A 3 -32.84 -14.75 3.67
C LYS A 3 -31.86 -13.59 3.76
N LYS A 4 -30.95 -13.64 4.74
CA LYS A 4 -29.79 -12.76 4.81
C LYS A 4 -28.85 -13.20 3.69
N ILE A 5 -28.61 -12.35 2.71
CA ILE A 5 -27.51 -12.52 1.76
C ILE A 5 -26.28 -12.05 2.54
N LEU A 6 -25.56 -13.01 3.10
CA LEU A 6 -24.23 -12.79 3.64
C LEU A 6 -23.32 -12.70 2.41
N LEU A 7 -22.88 -11.50 2.04
CA LEU A 7 -21.83 -11.34 1.04
C LEU A 7 -20.55 -11.83 1.72
N THR A 8 -20.24 -13.11 1.52
CA THR A 8 -19.09 -13.77 2.10
C THR A 8 -17.84 -13.07 1.58
N THR A 9 -17.11 -12.40 2.48
CA THR A 9 -15.78 -11.87 2.24
C THR A 9 -14.89 -13.03 1.80
N LEU A 10 -14.57 -13.10 0.51
CA LEU A 10 -13.59 -14.05 -0.03
C LEU A 10 -12.21 -13.52 0.37
N VAL A 11 -11.67 -14.03 1.48
CA VAL A 11 -10.27 -13.83 1.86
C VAL A 11 -9.48 -14.97 1.24
N VAL A 12 -8.85 -14.74 0.09
CA VAL A 12 -7.82 -15.63 -0.44
C VAL A 12 -6.49 -15.15 0.14
N THR A 13 -6.10 -15.72 1.27
CA THR A 13 -4.71 -15.68 1.72
C THR A 13 -3.99 -16.90 1.16
N THR A 14 -3.15 -16.73 0.15
CA THR A 14 -2.12 -17.71 -0.20
C THR A 14 -0.76 -17.21 0.25
N LEU A 15 -0.41 -17.55 1.49
CA LEU A 15 0.97 -17.81 1.87
C LEU A 15 1.17 -19.32 1.78
N ALA A 16 1.77 -19.80 0.69
CA ALA A 16 2.41 -21.10 0.63
C ALA A 16 3.47 -21.05 -0.47
N GLY A 17 4.74 -21.05 -0.05
CA GLY A 17 5.87 -21.12 -0.96
C GLY A 17 5.81 -22.36 -1.83
N CYS A 18 5.98 -22.16 -3.14
CA CYS A 18 6.33 -23.26 -4.03
C CYS A 18 7.84 -23.49 -3.94
N ASN A 19 8.21 -24.52 -3.18
CA ASN A 19 9.37 -25.35 -3.48
C ASN A 19 9.31 -25.70 -4.98
N HIS A 20 10.34 -25.34 -5.74
CA HIS A 20 10.63 -26.06 -6.98
C HIS A 20 11.56 -27.22 -6.66
N GLU A 21 11.05 -28.42 -6.89
CA GLU A 21 11.86 -29.63 -7.01
C GLU A 21 12.77 -29.46 -8.23
N THR A 22 14.08 -29.45 -7.97
CA THR A 22 15.12 -29.58 -8.99
C THR A 22 15.05 -30.96 -9.64
N GLU A 23 14.78 -31.02 -10.94
CA GLU A 23 15.17 -32.15 -11.77
C GLU A 23 16.68 -32.07 -12.06
N GLU A 24 17.38 -33.16 -11.72
CA GLU A 24 18.78 -33.38 -12.07
C GLU A 24 18.94 -33.59 -13.58
N GLU A 25 19.72 -32.75 -14.24
CA GLU A 25 20.51 -33.17 -15.40
C GLU A 25 21.99 -32.85 -15.17
N ASN A 26 22.79 -33.93 -15.10
CA ASN A 26 24.25 -33.88 -15.09
C ASN A 26 24.77 -33.44 -16.46
N LEU A 27 25.75 -32.52 -16.48
CA LEU A 27 26.76 -32.45 -17.53
C LEU A 27 28.07 -31.82 -17.01
N ASP A 28 29.01 -32.73 -16.77
CA ASP A 28 30.48 -32.68 -16.69
C ASP A 28 31.24 -31.33 -16.67
N ASP A 29 32.03 -31.19 -15.60
CA ASP A 29 33.45 -30.77 -15.52
C ASP A 29 33.99 -29.75 -16.55
N VAL A 30 34.07 -28.48 -16.13
CA VAL A 30 35.23 -27.62 -16.43
C VAL A 30 35.57 -26.77 -15.20
N THR A 31 36.72 -27.07 -14.61
CA THR A 31 37.40 -26.17 -13.66
C THR A 31 37.87 -24.90 -14.37
N MET A 32 37.29 -23.75 -14.03
CA MET A 32 37.92 -22.45 -14.20
C MET A 32 37.70 -21.61 -12.94
N THR A 33 38.80 -21.40 -12.21
CA THR A 33 38.91 -20.36 -11.18
C THR A 33 38.58 -19.01 -11.81
N GLN A 34 37.41 -18.45 -11.49
CA GLN A 34 37.09 -17.05 -11.74
C GLN A 34 37.20 -16.29 -10.42
N GLU A 35 38.08 -15.29 -10.42
CA GLU A 35 38.09 -14.24 -9.41
C GLU A 35 36.69 -13.65 -9.29
N LYS A 36 36.17 -13.57 -8.06
CA LYS A 36 34.94 -12.85 -7.74
C LYS A 36 35.24 -11.35 -7.90
N VAL A 37 35.09 -10.83 -9.12
CA VAL A 37 35.04 -9.39 -9.35
C VAL A 37 33.67 -8.94 -8.88
N GLU A 38 33.59 -8.44 -7.64
CA GLU A 38 32.44 -7.68 -7.17
C GLU A 38 32.35 -6.38 -7.99
N GLN A 39 31.58 -6.41 -9.08
CA GLN A 39 31.08 -5.18 -9.70
C GLN A 39 30.03 -4.59 -8.76
N LYS A 40 30.46 -3.72 -7.86
CA LYS A 40 29.58 -2.76 -7.20
C LYS A 40 29.15 -1.78 -8.29
N ASN A 41 27.99 -1.95 -8.89
CA ASN A 41 27.44 -0.97 -9.82
C ASN A 41 27.15 0.31 -9.02
N GLU A 42 27.96 1.35 -9.22
CA GLU A 42 27.75 2.64 -8.55
C GLU A 42 26.48 3.31 -9.08
N LEU A 43 25.60 3.74 -8.17
CA LEU A 43 24.43 4.56 -8.47
C LEU A 43 24.85 5.79 -9.31
N GLN A 44 24.23 5.98 -10.46
CA GLN A 44 24.47 7.12 -11.35
C GLN A 44 23.36 8.16 -11.17
N TYR A 45 23.68 9.30 -10.59
CA TYR A 45 22.74 10.42 -10.40
C TYR A 45 23.48 11.76 -10.30
N ASP A 46 22.76 12.87 -10.48
CA ASP A 46 23.33 14.21 -10.39
C ASP A 46 23.34 14.72 -8.94
N LYS A 47 24.48 14.58 -8.27
CA LYS A 47 24.66 15.02 -6.87
C LYS A 47 24.36 16.51 -6.64
N PHE A 48 24.30 17.34 -7.69
CA PHE A 48 23.96 18.76 -7.57
C PHE A 48 22.45 19.04 -7.61
N LYS A 49 21.63 18.03 -7.90
CA LYS A 49 20.16 18.10 -7.88
C LYS A 49 19.52 17.31 -6.74
N MET A 50 20.26 17.07 -5.66
CA MET A 50 19.70 16.36 -4.52
C MET A 50 18.65 17.21 -3.83
N GLU A 51 17.48 16.61 -3.63
CA GLU A 51 16.33 17.20 -2.96
C GLU A 51 15.87 16.26 -1.83
N ASP A 52 15.27 16.85 -0.80
CA ASP A 52 14.70 16.13 0.33
C ASP A 52 13.19 16.38 0.35
N ASP A 53 12.44 15.28 0.34
CA ASP A 53 11.00 15.29 0.51
C ASP A 53 10.64 14.59 1.81
N THR A 54 9.73 15.19 2.58
CA THR A 54 9.28 14.61 3.86
C THR A 54 7.80 14.30 3.81
N LEU A 55 7.48 13.06 4.16
CA LEU A 55 6.13 12.56 4.30
C LEU A 55 5.84 12.20 5.75
N TYR A 56 4.59 12.34 6.14
CA TYR A 56 4.10 12.16 7.50
C TYR A 56 3.00 11.11 7.53
N LEU A 57 2.90 10.38 8.63
CA LEU A 57 1.77 9.49 8.92
C LEU A 57 1.32 9.81 10.34
N LYS A 58 0.02 9.99 10.55
CA LYS A 58 -0.54 10.24 11.87
C LYS A 58 -1.78 9.40 12.12
N ASN A 59 -1.64 8.43 13.03
CA ASN A 59 -2.64 7.42 13.35
C ASN A 59 -2.83 7.31 14.86
N GLY A 60 -3.75 8.11 15.42
CA GLY A 60 -3.98 8.13 16.86
C GLY A 60 -2.73 8.59 17.61
N ASP A 61 -2.17 7.69 18.44
CA ASP A 61 -0.95 7.92 19.23
C ASP A 61 0.34 7.44 18.51
N GLU A 62 0.23 7.03 17.25
CA GLU A 62 1.38 6.72 16.38
C GLU A 62 1.59 7.85 15.36
N GLU A 63 2.82 8.35 15.30
CA GLU A 63 3.26 9.36 14.34
C GLU A 63 4.55 8.86 13.67
N SER A 64 4.60 8.89 12.34
CA SER A 64 5.80 8.56 11.57
C SER A 64 6.17 9.68 10.62
N GLU A 65 7.47 9.89 10.46
CA GLU A 65 8.06 10.84 9.52
C GLU A 65 9.03 10.07 8.63
N VAL A 66 8.89 10.21 7.31
CA VAL A 66 9.80 9.62 6.32
C VAL A 66 10.39 10.73 5.48
N THR A 67 11.70 10.89 5.57
CA THR A 67 12.49 11.75 4.68
C THR A 67 13.08 10.90 3.56
N LEU A 68 12.81 11.27 2.31
CA LEU A 68 13.38 10.70 1.10
C LEU A 68 14.34 11.71 0.48
N THR A 69 15.63 11.36 0.44
CA THR A 69 16.64 12.13 -0.31
C THR A 69 16.79 11.49 -1.68
N HIS A 70 16.61 12.29 -2.74
CA HIS A 70 16.62 11.80 -4.12
C HIS A 70 17.29 12.79 -5.07
N SER A 71 17.61 12.34 -6.29
CA SER A 71 18.05 13.18 -7.39
C SER A 71 17.33 12.75 -8.65
N ASP A 72 16.50 13.63 -9.22
CA ASP A 72 15.51 13.24 -10.22
C ASP A 72 14.71 12.02 -9.66
N ASP A 73 14.59 10.91 -10.39
CA ASP A 73 13.86 9.71 -9.93
C ASP A 73 14.74 8.69 -9.17
N VAL A 74 16.00 9.01 -8.86
CA VAL A 74 16.88 8.07 -8.14
C VAL A 74 16.78 8.32 -6.64
N LEU A 75 16.27 7.36 -5.89
CA LEU A 75 16.25 7.40 -4.42
C LEU A 75 17.64 7.07 -3.86
N ILE A 76 18.20 8.00 -3.07
CA ILE A 76 19.57 7.92 -2.54
C ILE A 76 19.54 7.50 -1.08
N LYS A 77 18.64 8.07 -0.29
CA LYS A 77 18.55 7.82 1.14
C LYS A 77 17.10 7.89 1.63
N GLN A 78 16.78 7.04 2.59
CA GLN A 78 15.54 7.12 3.35
C GLN A 78 15.85 7.22 4.84
N LYS A 79 15.10 8.06 5.55
CA LYS A 79 15.08 8.08 7.01
C LYS A 79 13.64 8.02 7.49
N THR A 80 13.30 6.97 8.22
CA THR A 80 12.00 6.80 8.88
C THR A 80 12.17 6.98 10.38
N THR A 81 11.37 7.85 10.98
CA THR A 81 11.29 8.04 12.43
C THR A 81 9.86 7.82 12.88
N THR A 82 9.62 6.81 13.72
CA THR A 82 8.29 6.49 14.23
C THR A 82 8.25 6.69 15.74
N ASN A 83 7.28 7.46 16.22
CA ASN A 83 6.97 7.63 17.64
C ASN A 83 5.63 6.96 17.93
N SER A 84 5.58 6.12 18.94
CA SER A 84 4.34 5.44 19.33
C SER A 84 4.31 5.12 20.82
N THR A 85 3.10 5.02 21.38
CA THR A 85 2.89 4.37 22.67
C THR A 85 2.94 2.85 22.53
N TYR A 86 3.18 2.15 23.63
CA TYR A 86 3.11 0.68 23.64
C TYR A 86 1.71 0.17 23.33
N GLU A 87 0.69 0.84 23.88
CA GLU A 87 -0.72 0.48 23.70
C GLU A 87 -1.16 0.60 22.23
N ALA A 88 -0.76 1.68 21.55
CA ALA A 88 -1.11 1.90 20.13
C ALA A 88 -0.61 0.78 19.22
N ARG A 89 0.55 0.20 19.53
CA ARG A 89 1.14 -0.94 18.79
C ARG A 89 0.79 -2.31 19.36
N GLY A 90 -0.14 -2.38 20.31
CA GLY A 90 -0.57 -3.64 20.92
C GLY A 90 0.49 -4.32 21.79
N TYR A 91 1.50 -3.57 22.23
CA TYR A 91 2.48 -4.03 23.19
C TYR A 91 1.98 -3.82 24.61
N LYS A 92 2.18 -4.82 25.47
CA LYS A 92 1.72 -4.74 26.87
C LYS A 92 2.52 -3.73 27.69
N ASP A 93 3.83 -3.70 27.44
CA ASP A 93 4.80 -2.90 28.16
C ASP A 93 6.12 -2.81 27.36
N LYS A 94 7.08 -2.06 27.92
CA LYS A 94 8.44 -1.89 27.39
C LYS A 94 9.19 -3.21 27.15
N THR A 95 8.96 -4.22 27.98
CA THR A 95 9.67 -5.51 27.85
C THR A 95 9.10 -6.32 26.68
N ASP A 96 7.77 -6.35 26.54
CA ASP A 96 7.08 -6.96 25.41
C ASP A 96 7.47 -6.27 24.09
N ALA A 97 7.44 -4.93 24.06
CA ALA A 97 7.87 -4.14 22.91
C ALA A 97 9.33 -4.40 22.54
N LYS A 98 10.24 -4.39 23.53
CA LYS A 98 11.65 -4.68 23.29
C LYS A 98 11.85 -6.05 22.65
N LYS A 99 11.12 -7.08 23.11
CA LYS A 99 11.25 -8.42 22.55
C LYS A 99 10.78 -8.45 21.09
N LYS A 100 9.56 -7.97 20.82
CA LYS A 100 8.95 -8.00 19.47
C LYS A 100 9.69 -7.12 18.47
N LEU A 101 10.02 -5.88 18.83
CA LEU A 101 10.81 -4.97 17.97
C LEU A 101 12.26 -5.43 17.79
N ILE A 102 12.77 -6.28 18.68
CA ILE A 102 14.04 -6.97 18.42
C ILE A 102 13.82 -8.04 17.37
N GLU A 103 12.93 -9.00 17.61
CA GLU A 103 12.62 -10.12 16.71
C GLU A 103 12.26 -9.64 15.29
N GLU A 104 11.37 -8.64 15.16
CA GLU A 104 10.91 -8.07 13.88
C GLU A 104 12.06 -7.42 13.08
N ASN A 105 13.01 -6.79 13.78
CA ASN A 105 14.10 -6.03 13.17
C ASN A 105 15.46 -6.75 13.27
N GLU A 106 15.50 -8.03 13.64
CA GLU A 106 16.77 -8.78 13.79
C GLU A 106 17.55 -8.83 12.48
N ALA A 107 16.86 -8.91 11.33
CA ALA A 107 17.48 -8.87 10.01
C ALA A 107 18.18 -7.52 9.73
N LEU A 108 17.52 -6.41 10.07
CA LEU A 108 18.04 -5.04 9.91
C LEU A 108 19.16 -4.72 10.91
N LYS A 109 19.18 -5.39 12.07
CA LYS A 109 20.20 -5.22 13.12
C LYS A 109 21.52 -5.92 12.86
N LYS A 110 21.60 -6.80 11.86
CA LYS A 110 22.87 -7.40 11.43
C LYS A 110 23.68 -6.36 10.65
N ASN A 111 24.22 -5.33 11.33
CA ASN A 111 25.10 -4.27 10.78
C ASN A 111 25.34 -4.41 9.27
N GLN A 112 24.36 -3.99 8.48
CA GLN A 112 24.48 -3.97 7.04
C GLN A 112 25.05 -2.61 6.69
N ASP A 113 26.03 -2.60 5.79
CA ASP A 113 26.54 -1.34 5.28
C ASP A 113 25.36 -0.56 4.69
N GLY A 114 25.26 0.73 5.03
CA GLY A 114 24.15 1.58 4.59
C GLY A 114 22.82 1.41 5.35
N VAL A 115 22.69 0.54 6.36
CA VAL A 115 21.45 0.44 7.17
C VAL A 115 21.73 0.71 8.64
N GLU A 116 21.05 1.70 9.20
CA GLU A 116 21.13 2.05 10.62
C GLU A 116 19.75 1.94 11.26
N TYR A 117 19.65 1.13 12.32
CA TYR A 117 18.44 1.00 13.12
C TYR A 117 18.71 1.41 14.56
N ASN A 118 17.92 2.34 15.09
CA ASN A 118 17.96 2.76 16.49
C ASN A 118 16.57 2.64 17.14
N LEU A 119 16.55 2.20 18.39
CA LEU A 119 15.33 2.05 19.18
C LEU A 119 15.53 2.67 20.56
N ASP A 120 14.84 3.78 20.82
CA ASP A 120 14.76 4.42 22.12
C ASP A 120 13.47 4.02 22.83
N LEU A 121 13.59 3.24 23.91
CA LEU A 121 12.46 2.77 24.71
C LEU A 121 12.34 3.62 25.98
N ARG A 122 11.24 4.36 26.12
CA ARG A 122 10.92 5.17 27.31
C ARG A 122 9.81 4.48 28.11
N ASP A 123 9.35 5.09 29.20
CA ASP A 123 8.47 4.39 30.16
C ASP A 123 7.06 4.11 29.60
N LYS A 124 6.55 4.98 28.72
CA LYS A 124 5.17 4.90 28.17
C LYS A 124 5.12 4.74 26.66
N ASP A 125 6.23 5.00 26.00
CA ASP A 125 6.32 5.14 24.56
C ASP A 125 7.73 4.78 24.10
N PHE A 126 7.91 4.79 22.79
CA PHE A 126 9.19 4.53 22.16
C PHE A 126 9.35 5.34 20.88
N THR A 127 10.59 5.47 20.45
CA THR A 127 10.97 6.03 19.16
C THR A 127 11.81 5.00 18.41
N GLU A 128 11.37 4.64 17.21
CA GLU A 128 12.11 3.84 16.24
C GLU A 128 12.70 4.76 15.17
N THR A 129 13.95 4.54 14.79
CA THR A 129 14.58 5.27 13.69
C THR A 129 15.28 4.27 12.78
N LEU A 130 14.89 4.23 11.52
CA LEU A 130 15.52 3.46 10.46
C LEU A 130 16.10 4.44 9.44
N THR A 131 17.37 4.29 9.12
CA THR A 131 18.03 5.02 8.03
C THR A 131 18.58 4.00 7.05
N ILE A 132 18.29 4.20 5.77
CA ILE A 132 18.78 3.38 4.67
C ILE A 132 19.49 4.32 3.69
N ASP A 133 20.75 4.03 3.41
CA ASP A 133 21.58 4.64 2.39
C ASP A 133 21.70 3.65 1.23
N TYR A 134 20.97 3.93 0.15
CA TYR A 134 20.86 3.04 -0.99
C TYR A 134 22.13 3.02 -1.86
N GLU A 135 23.09 3.93 -1.64
CA GLU A 135 24.44 3.80 -2.24
C GLU A 135 25.23 2.64 -1.65
N ASN A 136 24.88 2.19 -0.43
CA ASN A 136 25.65 1.23 0.33
C ASN A 136 24.86 -0.01 0.76
N ALA A 137 23.54 0.10 0.90
CA ALA A 137 22.67 -0.98 1.34
C ALA A 137 22.58 -2.13 0.33
N ASP A 138 22.52 -3.36 0.85
CA ASP A 138 22.15 -4.53 0.05
C ASP A 138 20.64 -4.53 -0.15
N LEU A 139 20.21 -4.18 -1.36
CA LEU A 139 18.80 -4.07 -1.71
C LEU A 139 18.02 -5.38 -1.52
N ASN A 140 18.69 -6.54 -1.57
CA ASN A 140 18.06 -7.85 -1.33
C ASN A 140 17.69 -8.08 0.15
N LEU A 141 18.20 -7.26 1.07
CA LEU A 141 18.03 -7.42 2.51
C LEU A 141 17.16 -6.32 3.14
N VAL A 142 16.89 -5.25 2.41
CA VAL A 142 16.00 -4.17 2.84
C VAL A 142 14.55 -4.59 2.56
N ALA A 143 13.97 -5.33 3.49
CA ALA A 143 12.55 -5.67 3.45
C ALA A 143 11.70 -4.38 3.42
N ASN A 144 10.80 -4.27 2.43
CA ASN A 144 9.84 -3.19 2.12
C ASN A 144 10.08 -2.41 0.82
N ILE A 145 11.07 -2.77 0.00
CA ILE A 145 11.17 -2.24 -1.36
C ILE A 145 10.17 -3.03 -2.25
N PRO A 146 9.32 -2.38 -3.05
CA PRO A 146 8.61 -3.05 -4.14
C PRO A 146 9.62 -3.83 -5.00
N GLU A 147 9.40 -5.13 -5.20
CA GLU A 147 10.29 -5.97 -6.01
C GLU A 147 9.98 -5.74 -7.49
N ASP A 148 10.74 -4.88 -8.16
CA ASP A 148 10.59 -4.66 -9.59
C ASP A 148 11.11 -5.86 -10.38
N GLU A 149 10.18 -6.72 -10.83
CA GLU A 149 10.44 -7.97 -11.58
C GLU A 149 11.27 -7.74 -12.86
N ASP A 150 11.27 -6.51 -13.40
CA ASP A 150 11.99 -6.15 -14.64
C ASP A 150 13.28 -5.34 -14.41
N THR A 151 13.65 -5.11 -13.15
CA THR A 151 14.94 -4.49 -12.85
C THR A 151 16.06 -5.52 -12.69
N GLU A 152 16.82 -5.72 -13.76
CA GLU A 152 18.28 -5.86 -13.62
C GLU A 152 18.92 -4.56 -13.03
N GLY A 153 18.20 -3.83 -12.17
CA GLY A 153 18.32 -2.40 -11.98
C GLY A 153 19.09 -2.01 -10.73
N VAL A 154 19.98 -1.05 -10.94
CA VAL A 154 21.03 -0.62 -10.02
C VAL A 154 20.49 0.35 -8.95
N TYR A 155 19.19 0.71 -8.95
CA TYR A 155 18.63 1.77 -8.09
C TYR A 155 17.13 1.60 -7.77
N ILE A 156 16.65 2.34 -6.77
CA ILE A 156 15.22 2.42 -6.40
C ILE A 156 14.63 3.72 -6.93
N SER A 157 13.45 3.65 -7.56
CA SER A 157 12.73 4.85 -7.99
C SER A 157 12.15 5.62 -6.80
N TYR A 158 12.43 6.93 -6.78
CA TYR A 158 11.87 7.84 -5.79
C TYR A 158 10.35 8.00 -5.98
N ASP A 159 9.86 8.15 -7.22
CA ASP A 159 8.44 8.32 -7.49
C ASP A 159 7.63 7.08 -7.06
N GLN A 160 8.17 5.88 -7.29
CA GLN A 160 7.55 4.63 -6.85
C GLN A 160 7.48 4.52 -5.32
N MET A 161 8.57 4.86 -4.62
CA MET A 161 8.61 4.84 -3.15
C MET A 161 7.61 5.86 -2.57
N LYS A 162 7.60 7.09 -3.10
CA LYS A 162 6.68 8.14 -2.68
C LYS A 162 5.22 7.72 -2.86
N ASN A 163 4.88 7.18 -4.03
CA ASN A 163 3.54 6.64 -4.28
C ASN A 163 3.19 5.49 -3.33
N THR A 164 4.12 4.56 -3.07
CA THR A 164 3.92 3.46 -2.12
C THR A 164 3.62 3.96 -0.72
N LEU A 165 4.38 4.94 -0.22
CA LEU A 165 4.15 5.56 1.09
C LEU A 165 2.79 6.27 1.11
N PHE A 166 2.44 7.02 0.07
CA PHE A 166 1.15 7.68 -0.03
C PHE A 166 -0.01 6.66 -0.03
N MET A 167 0.17 5.52 -0.72
CA MET A 167 -0.74 4.38 -0.69
C MET A 167 -0.70 3.60 0.64
N ARG A 168 0.18 3.94 1.58
CA ARG A 168 0.14 3.46 2.97
C ARG A 168 -0.46 4.48 3.93
N GLY A 169 -0.98 5.59 3.41
CA GLY A 169 -1.58 6.67 4.18
C GLY A 169 -0.61 7.77 4.60
N TYR A 170 0.65 7.74 4.14
CA TYR A 170 1.52 8.88 4.33
C TYR A 170 1.05 10.08 3.49
N TYR A 171 1.34 11.29 3.96
CA TYR A 171 0.96 12.53 3.31
C TYR A 171 2.09 13.55 3.35
N THR A 172 2.05 14.51 2.45
CA THR A 172 2.86 15.74 2.52
C THR A 172 1.99 16.87 3.08
N GLU A 173 2.60 17.87 3.72
CA GLU A 173 1.85 19.08 4.06
C GLU A 173 1.28 19.73 2.78
N GLY A 174 0.06 20.23 2.85
CA GLY A 174 -0.67 20.77 1.71
C GLY A 174 -1.35 19.70 0.86
N GLU A 175 -1.65 20.06 -0.40
CA GLU A 175 -2.40 19.20 -1.31
C GLU A 175 -1.49 18.30 -2.13
N ALA A 176 -1.84 17.02 -2.21
CA ALA A 176 -1.11 16.03 -2.98
C ALA A 176 -2.05 15.00 -3.62
N THR A 177 -1.66 14.50 -4.78
CA THR A 177 -2.39 13.48 -5.52
C THR A 177 -1.47 12.29 -5.74
N ALA A 178 -1.96 11.08 -5.49
CA ALA A 178 -1.35 9.86 -6.01
C ALA A 178 -2.28 9.18 -7.00
N ASN A 179 -1.65 8.56 -7.99
CA ASN A 179 -2.33 7.75 -8.98
C ASN A 179 -1.99 6.29 -8.70
N PHE A 180 -2.95 5.40 -8.96
CA PHE A 180 -2.73 3.97 -8.93
C PHE A 180 -3.37 3.32 -10.15
N GLU A 181 -2.83 2.19 -10.56
CA GLU A 181 -3.37 1.34 -11.62
C GLU A 181 -3.81 0.02 -10.98
N ALA A 182 -4.85 -0.61 -11.53
CA ALA A 182 -5.33 -1.90 -11.04
C ALA A 182 -4.32 -3.01 -11.38
N GLN A 183 -4.32 -4.06 -10.55
CA GLN A 183 -3.40 -5.18 -10.67
C GLN A 183 -4.03 -6.39 -11.37
N GLU A 184 -3.16 -7.32 -11.77
CA GLU A 184 -3.54 -8.63 -12.32
C GLU A 184 -4.39 -8.53 -13.60
N GLU A 185 -5.49 -9.28 -13.67
CA GLU A 185 -6.43 -9.32 -14.79
C GLU A 185 -7.42 -8.14 -14.78
N ILE A 186 -7.31 -7.22 -13.81
CA ILE A 186 -8.20 -6.08 -13.66
C ILE A 186 -7.61 -4.88 -14.41
N GLU A 187 -8.36 -4.33 -15.37
CA GLU A 187 -7.94 -3.12 -16.07
C GLU A 187 -8.49 -1.91 -15.32
N GLY A 188 -7.69 -0.87 -15.08
CA GLY A 188 -8.23 0.37 -14.55
C GLY A 188 -7.23 1.26 -13.85
N THR A 189 -7.71 2.44 -13.47
CA THR A 189 -6.89 3.46 -12.81
C THR A 189 -7.70 4.14 -11.72
N GLY A 190 -7.01 4.80 -10.81
CA GLY A 190 -7.64 5.68 -9.86
C GLY A 190 -6.67 6.71 -9.28
N THR A 191 -7.25 7.63 -8.53
CA THR A 191 -6.55 8.74 -7.90
C THR A 191 -7.02 8.90 -6.47
N ILE A 192 -6.10 9.22 -5.57
CA ILE A 192 -6.41 9.70 -4.22
C ILE A 192 -5.83 11.10 -4.09
N GLU A 193 -6.66 12.04 -3.68
CA GLU A 193 -6.26 13.40 -3.36
C GLU A 193 -6.31 13.60 -1.86
N ARG A 194 -5.26 14.20 -1.31
CA ARG A 194 -5.12 14.53 0.11
C ARG A 194 -4.82 15.99 0.31
N LYS A 195 -5.27 16.50 1.44
CA LYS A 195 -4.83 17.76 2.03
C LYS A 195 -4.34 17.48 3.44
N ASP A 196 -3.04 17.64 3.65
CA ASP A 196 -2.38 17.16 4.86
C ASP A 196 -2.76 15.68 5.11
N ASN A 197 -3.17 15.31 6.33
CA ASN A 197 -3.55 13.94 6.66
C ASN A 197 -4.94 13.52 6.15
N GLU A 198 -5.72 14.41 5.54
CA GLU A 198 -7.12 14.15 5.18
C GLU A 198 -7.25 13.78 3.69
N VAL A 199 -7.95 12.69 3.38
CA VAL A 199 -8.37 12.40 1.99
C VAL A 199 -9.54 13.29 1.63
N ILE A 200 -9.37 14.06 0.57
CA ILE A 200 -10.36 15.04 0.08
C ILE A 200 -11.08 14.53 -1.18
N ALA A 201 -10.46 13.67 -1.98
CA ALA A 201 -11.13 13.02 -3.10
C ALA A 201 -10.58 11.61 -3.36
N PHE A 202 -11.46 10.74 -3.86
CA PHE A 202 -11.12 9.43 -4.37
C PHE A 202 -11.83 9.21 -5.70
N ASN A 203 -11.08 8.77 -6.71
CA ASN A 203 -11.63 8.40 -8.00
C ASN A 203 -11.08 7.05 -8.42
N MET A 204 -11.95 6.22 -9.01
CA MET A 204 -11.58 4.91 -9.52
C MET A 204 -12.46 4.58 -10.72
N ASP A 205 -11.84 4.03 -11.75
CA ASP A 205 -12.48 3.49 -12.94
C ASP A 205 -11.79 2.16 -13.29
N VAL A 206 -12.48 1.05 -13.04
CA VAL A 206 -11.93 -0.30 -13.16
C VAL A 206 -12.89 -1.25 -13.87
N VAL A 207 -12.33 -2.17 -14.63
CA VAL A 207 -13.00 -3.27 -15.30
C VAL A 207 -12.60 -4.56 -14.61
N LEU A 208 -13.57 -5.19 -13.95
CA LEU A 208 -13.40 -6.50 -13.34
C LEU A 208 -13.86 -7.58 -14.32
N PRO A 209 -12.97 -8.42 -14.87
CA PRO A 209 -13.38 -9.50 -15.76
C PRO A 209 -14.30 -10.47 -15.02
N TYR A 210 -15.28 -11.02 -15.73
CA TYR A 210 -16.21 -11.99 -15.13
C TYR A 210 -15.48 -13.25 -14.62
N GLU A 211 -14.46 -13.69 -15.35
CA GLU A 211 -13.66 -14.87 -15.03
C GLU A 211 -12.92 -14.72 -13.70
N SER A 212 -12.45 -13.51 -13.36
CA SER A 212 -11.79 -13.22 -12.07
C SER A 212 -12.71 -13.45 -10.86
N GLN A 213 -14.03 -13.49 -11.07
CA GLN A 213 -15.04 -13.75 -10.05
C GLN A 213 -15.65 -15.15 -10.16
N GLU A 214 -15.14 -15.99 -11.07
CA GLU A 214 -15.72 -17.29 -11.44
C GLU A 214 -17.19 -17.16 -11.89
N LEU A 215 -17.54 -16.05 -12.55
CA LEU A 215 -18.89 -15.77 -13.04
C LEU A 215 -18.95 -15.73 -14.56
N THR A 216 -20.11 -16.04 -15.11
CA THR A 216 -20.50 -15.59 -16.45
C THR A 216 -21.10 -14.19 -16.40
N LYS A 217 -21.21 -13.53 -17.57
CA LYS A 217 -21.89 -12.23 -17.69
C LYS A 217 -23.33 -12.27 -17.16
N ASP A 218 -24.09 -13.29 -17.51
CA ASP A 218 -25.51 -13.40 -17.12
C ASP A 218 -25.65 -13.58 -15.60
N GLU A 219 -24.77 -14.39 -14.97
CA GLU A 219 -24.73 -14.56 -13.52
C GLU A 219 -24.33 -13.27 -12.82
N ALA A 220 -23.33 -12.54 -13.34
CA ALA A 220 -22.94 -11.24 -12.80
C ALA A 220 -24.07 -10.21 -12.90
N VAL A 221 -24.78 -10.16 -14.03
CA VAL A 221 -25.95 -9.28 -14.18
C VAL A 221 -27.02 -9.62 -13.14
N GLU A 222 -27.36 -10.91 -12.96
CA GLU A 222 -28.33 -11.33 -11.96
C GLU A 222 -27.90 -10.94 -10.54
N GLN A 223 -26.64 -11.22 -10.19
CA GLN A 223 -26.09 -11.00 -8.86
C GLN A 223 -25.93 -9.52 -8.51
N PHE A 224 -25.46 -8.69 -9.44
CA PHE A 224 -25.06 -7.30 -9.15
C PHE A 224 -26.07 -6.24 -9.65
N THR A 225 -27.17 -6.63 -10.30
CA THR A 225 -28.28 -5.69 -10.60
C THR A 225 -28.77 -4.91 -9.36
N PRO A 226 -28.90 -5.50 -8.16
CA PRO A 226 -29.23 -4.73 -6.96
C PRO A 226 -28.21 -3.64 -6.63
N LEU A 227 -26.91 -3.95 -6.74
CA LEU A 227 -25.82 -3.01 -6.50
C LEU A 227 -25.81 -1.89 -7.54
N GLN A 228 -26.00 -2.22 -8.83
CA GLN A 228 -26.13 -1.24 -9.90
C GLN A 228 -27.26 -0.23 -9.62
N LYS A 229 -28.42 -0.70 -9.14
CA LYS A 229 -29.52 0.18 -8.75
C LYS A 229 -29.16 1.06 -7.55
N TYR A 230 -28.48 0.48 -6.57
CA TYR A 230 -28.02 1.22 -5.40
C TYR A 230 -27.03 2.34 -5.78
N TYR A 231 -26.02 2.05 -6.60
CA TYR A 231 -25.07 3.05 -7.09
C TYR A 231 -25.75 4.18 -7.84
N LYS A 232 -26.76 3.87 -8.66
CA LYS A 232 -27.56 4.90 -9.35
C LYS A 232 -28.33 5.82 -8.41
N GLU A 233 -28.78 5.32 -7.26
CA GLU A 233 -29.45 6.16 -6.25
C GLU A 233 -28.45 6.98 -5.44
N MET A 234 -27.30 6.39 -5.09
CA MET A 234 -26.22 7.09 -4.39
C MET A 234 -25.61 8.22 -5.22
N SER A 235 -25.50 8.05 -6.53
CA SER A 235 -24.97 9.07 -7.45
C SER A 235 -25.87 10.31 -7.62
N LYS A 236 -27.02 10.34 -6.93
CA LYS A 236 -27.85 11.55 -6.83
C LYS A 236 -27.45 12.43 -5.65
N LYS A 237 -26.57 11.94 -4.77
CA LYS A 237 -26.05 12.68 -3.63
C LYS A 237 -24.90 13.57 -4.07
N GLU A 238 -24.77 14.72 -3.43
CA GLU A 238 -23.69 15.68 -3.67
C GLU A 238 -22.34 15.03 -3.32
N GLY A 239 -21.29 15.35 -4.09
CA GLY A 239 -19.96 14.75 -3.93
C GLY A 239 -19.85 13.25 -4.25
N ILE A 240 -20.87 12.58 -4.82
CA ILE A 240 -20.83 11.12 -5.08
C ILE A 240 -21.23 10.82 -6.54
N ASP A 241 -20.36 10.14 -7.28
CA ASP A 241 -20.61 9.62 -8.64
C ASP A 241 -20.16 8.15 -8.75
N LEU A 242 -21.13 7.24 -8.71
CA LEU A 242 -20.95 5.79 -8.75
C LEU A 242 -21.63 5.18 -9.98
N SER A 243 -20.95 4.27 -10.66
CA SER A 243 -21.57 3.53 -11.74
C SER A 243 -21.12 2.07 -11.77
N LEU A 244 -22.04 1.21 -12.20
CA LEU A 244 -21.77 -0.19 -12.50
C LEU A 244 -22.41 -0.53 -13.84
N SER A 245 -21.63 -0.90 -14.84
CA SER A 245 -22.10 -1.41 -16.14
C SER A 245 -21.58 -2.82 -16.41
N PHE A 246 -22.32 -3.56 -17.25
CA PHE A 246 -22.00 -4.93 -17.64
C PHE A 246 -21.62 -4.94 -19.12
N GLU A 247 -20.33 -4.90 -19.40
CA GLU A 247 -19.78 -4.85 -20.76
C GLU A 247 -19.40 -6.25 -21.26
N GLU A 248 -18.82 -6.36 -22.45
CA GLU A 248 -18.41 -7.68 -22.98
C GLU A 248 -17.19 -8.22 -22.24
N ASN A 249 -16.23 -7.36 -21.90
CA ASN A 249 -14.98 -7.70 -21.25
C ASN A 249 -15.07 -7.80 -19.71
N GLY A 250 -16.14 -7.29 -19.09
CA GLY A 250 -16.29 -7.37 -17.64
C GLY A 250 -17.34 -6.43 -17.05
N MET A 251 -17.32 -6.33 -15.74
CA MET A 251 -18.07 -5.35 -14.97
C MET A 251 -17.24 -4.06 -14.83
N HIS A 252 -17.76 -2.95 -15.34
CA HIS A 252 -17.13 -1.64 -15.20
C HIS A 252 -17.64 -0.96 -13.94
N PHE A 253 -16.74 -0.68 -13.02
CA PHE A 253 -17.01 0.03 -11.78
C PHE A 253 -16.38 1.42 -11.84
N LYS A 254 -17.22 2.43 -11.65
CA LYS A 254 -16.78 3.80 -11.40
C LYS A 254 -17.14 4.17 -9.97
N GLN A 255 -16.17 4.72 -9.24
CA GLN A 255 -16.38 5.29 -7.92
C GLN A 255 -15.61 6.59 -7.79
N ASN A 256 -16.33 7.70 -7.83
CA ASN A 256 -15.80 9.03 -7.58
C ASN A 256 -16.50 9.61 -6.35
N VAL A 257 -15.71 10.04 -5.37
CA VAL A 257 -16.17 10.63 -4.13
C VAL A 257 -15.33 11.88 -3.84
N ASP A 258 -16.01 13.02 -3.76
CA ASP A 258 -15.49 14.26 -3.20
C ASP A 258 -15.89 14.32 -1.74
N TYR A 259 -14.92 14.17 -0.83
CA TYR A 259 -15.14 14.12 0.60
C TYR A 259 -15.36 15.51 1.21
N GLU A 260 -15.05 16.59 0.50
CA GLU A 260 -15.38 17.95 0.93
C GLU A 260 -16.87 18.25 0.72
N GLU A 261 -17.47 17.65 -0.30
CA GLU A 261 -18.89 17.83 -0.65
C GLU A 261 -19.80 16.72 -0.09
N ALA A 262 -19.33 15.47 -0.02
CA ALA A 262 -20.16 14.33 0.31
C ALA A 262 -20.54 14.23 1.81
N ASP A 263 -21.76 13.78 2.09
CA ASP A 263 -22.19 13.47 3.46
C ASP A 263 -21.50 12.19 3.97
N ALA A 264 -20.90 12.26 5.16
CA ALA A 264 -20.14 11.16 5.74
C ALA A 264 -20.98 9.89 6.00
N GLU A 265 -22.28 10.00 6.27
CA GLU A 265 -23.15 8.82 6.40
C GLU A 265 -23.44 8.19 5.04
N ASP A 266 -23.56 9.00 4.00
CA ASP A 266 -23.75 8.52 2.63
C ASP A 266 -22.48 7.81 2.14
N VAL A 267 -21.29 8.38 2.36
CA VAL A 267 -20.00 7.74 2.07
C VAL A 267 -19.85 6.42 2.81
N PHE A 268 -20.17 6.37 4.11
CA PHE A 268 -20.12 5.12 4.88
C PHE A 268 -20.93 3.98 4.25
N LYS A 269 -22.13 4.31 3.75
CA LYS A 269 -23.04 3.34 3.15
C LYS A 269 -22.57 2.86 1.78
N ILE A 270 -21.63 3.53 1.11
CA ILE A 270 -21.05 3.04 -0.15
C ILE A 270 -20.41 1.67 0.09
N GLU A 271 -19.68 1.51 1.20
CA GLU A 271 -19.00 0.26 1.57
C GLU A 271 -19.83 -0.66 2.46
N HIS A 272 -20.75 -0.10 3.25
CA HIS A 272 -21.57 -0.83 4.23
C HIS A 272 -23.05 -0.75 3.83
N VAL A 273 -23.37 -1.35 2.69
CA VAL A 273 -24.73 -1.35 2.14
C VAL A 273 -25.71 -1.89 3.18
N ASP A 274 -26.78 -1.13 3.43
CA ASP A 274 -27.84 -1.40 4.42
C ASP A 274 -27.45 -1.28 5.91
N GLU A 275 -26.27 -0.72 6.23
CA GLU A 275 -25.89 -0.43 7.62
C GLU A 275 -26.20 1.03 8.02
N THR A 276 -26.63 1.23 9.26
CA THR A 276 -26.70 2.56 9.87
C THR A 276 -25.43 2.79 10.68
N PRO A 277 -24.57 3.77 10.30
CA PRO A 277 -23.34 4.02 11.03
C PRO A 277 -23.63 4.48 12.46
N THR A 278 -22.85 4.02 13.42
CA THR A 278 -22.83 4.61 14.76
C THR A 278 -21.96 5.87 14.77
N LYS A 279 -22.08 6.70 15.82
CA LYS A 279 -21.16 7.83 16.02
C LYS A 279 -19.68 7.42 16.05
N LYS A 280 -19.40 6.21 16.55
CA LYS A 280 -18.04 5.66 16.58
C LYS A 280 -17.57 5.31 15.17
N ASP A 281 -18.47 4.82 14.32
CA ASP A 281 -18.15 4.46 12.93
C ASP A 281 -17.91 5.70 12.07
N LEU A 282 -18.67 6.78 12.26
CA LEU A 282 -18.41 8.04 11.58
C LEU A 282 -17.12 8.72 12.05
N LYS A 283 -16.82 8.64 13.35
CA LYS A 283 -15.53 9.12 13.90
C LYS A 283 -14.38 8.31 13.31
N LYS A 284 -14.54 6.98 13.25
CA LYS A 284 -13.59 6.07 12.62
C LYS A 284 -13.45 6.36 11.13
N LEU A 285 -14.52 6.55 10.37
CA LEU A 285 -14.44 6.83 8.94
C LEU A 285 -13.60 8.07 8.65
N ARG A 286 -13.70 9.12 9.48
CA ARG A 286 -12.84 10.32 9.37
C ARG A 286 -11.38 10.09 9.79
N GLU A 287 -11.13 9.09 10.63
CA GLU A 287 -9.79 8.70 11.06
C GLU A 287 -9.15 7.67 10.09
N TYR A 288 -9.97 6.81 9.48
CA TYR A 288 -9.62 5.74 8.52
C TYR A 288 -9.64 6.22 7.08
N SER A 289 -10.37 7.27 6.71
CA SER A 289 -10.23 7.93 5.39
C SER A 289 -8.79 8.36 5.16
N ASN A 290 -8.03 8.58 6.23
CA ASN A 290 -6.61 8.92 6.19
C ASN A 290 -5.73 7.71 5.83
N GLN A 291 -6.27 6.48 5.86
CA GLN A 291 -5.58 5.23 5.55
C GLN A 291 -6.16 4.59 4.27
N VAL A 292 -5.27 4.23 3.35
CA VAL A 292 -5.58 3.51 2.09
C VAL A 292 -5.92 2.03 2.35
N GLU A 293 -6.10 1.61 3.61
CA GLU A 293 -6.53 0.25 3.96
C GLU A 293 -7.94 -0.10 3.43
N MET A 294 -8.73 0.87 2.96
CA MET A 294 -9.95 0.59 2.18
C MET A 294 -9.65 -0.09 0.84
N PHE A 295 -8.48 0.15 0.23
CA PHE A 295 -8.20 -0.25 -1.16
C PHE A 295 -7.53 -1.62 -1.30
N SER A 296 -6.92 -2.14 -0.23
CA SER A 296 -6.43 -3.52 -0.18
C SER A 296 -7.55 -4.57 -0.28
N ARG A 297 -8.81 -4.16 -0.06
CA ARG A 297 -9.99 -5.03 -0.22
C ARG A 297 -10.35 -5.34 -1.67
N TYR A 298 -9.84 -4.58 -2.65
CA TYR A 298 -10.17 -4.75 -4.07
C TYR A 298 -9.07 -5.43 -4.89
N GLY A 299 -8.03 -5.99 -4.26
CA GLY A 299 -6.92 -6.60 -5.02
C GLY A 299 -6.09 -5.59 -5.82
N LEU A 300 -6.27 -4.29 -5.56
CA LEU A 300 -5.47 -3.22 -6.13
C LEU A 300 -4.15 -3.10 -5.36
N LEU A 301 -3.31 -4.13 -5.46
CA LEU A 301 -1.90 -3.95 -5.16
C LEU A 301 -1.23 -3.42 -6.44
N TYR A 302 0.01 -2.97 -6.35
CA TYR A 302 0.72 -2.21 -7.38
C TYR A 302 1.54 -3.11 -8.31
N LYS A 303 1.49 -2.99 -9.64
CA LYS A 303 2.42 -3.69 -10.55
C LYS A 303 3.37 -2.70 -11.23
N GLU A 304 4.67 -3.04 -11.22
CA GLU A 304 5.72 -2.31 -11.92
C GLU A 304 5.54 -2.30 -13.44
N LYS A 305 6.15 -1.29 -14.08
CA LYS A 305 6.16 -1.08 -15.53
C LYS A 305 7.42 -1.61 -16.17
#